data_AF-A0A2N4TKU8-F1
#
_entry.id   AF-A0A2N4TKU8-F1
#
_cell.length_a   1.000
_cell.length_b   1.000
_cell.length_c   1.000
_cell.angle_alpha   90.00
_cell.angle_beta   90.00
_cell.angle_gamma   90.00
#
_symmetry.space_group_name_H-M   'P 1'
#
loop_
_entity.id
_entity.type
_entity.pdbx_description
1 polymer ?
#
loop_
_entity_poly.entity_id
_entity_poly.type
_entity_poly.pdbx_seq_one_letter_code
_entity_poly.pdbx_strand_id
1 'polypeptide(L)'
;MTSRANMSDDVTLKERAETDPVLQRVLETYCDMCHGLARDYWKGFLEISATNDPASAMALASAYAAKFEEVIARKAAEYEAEAGIPGLGERYLAYIEEERERLLQEYQRDPAALRRSLGAPQLVPETAPARQDRQRMSMGELAARTAVRATVWTLVRDAIRAILR
;
A
#
# COMPACT_ATOMS: atom_id res chain seq x y z
N MET A 1 14.73 -49.36 19.38
CA MET A 1 15.11 -48.44 18.28
C MET A 1 14.34 -47.16 18.47
N THR A 2 15.05 -46.11 18.82
CA THR A 2 14.56 -44.82 19.30
C THR A 2 13.94 -44.03 18.16
N SER A 3 12.61 -43.88 18.21
CA SER A 3 11.88 -42.94 17.36
C SER A 3 12.20 -41.53 17.85
N ARG A 4 13.13 -40.85 17.17
CA ARG A 4 13.43 -39.44 17.41
C ARG A 4 12.28 -38.66 16.79
N ALA A 5 11.42 -38.12 17.64
CA ALA A 5 10.46 -37.11 17.25
C ALA A 5 11.23 -35.95 16.58
N ASN A 6 11.04 -35.80 15.26
CA ASN A 6 11.22 -34.51 14.60
C ASN A 6 10.07 -33.63 15.07
N MET A 7 10.23 -33.06 16.28
CA MET A 7 9.52 -31.83 16.64
C MET A 7 10.11 -30.76 15.73
N SER A 8 9.40 -30.47 14.65
CA SER A 8 9.58 -29.24 13.91
C SER A 8 9.20 -28.12 14.87
N ASP A 9 10.19 -27.59 15.58
CA ASP A 9 10.12 -26.32 16.31
C ASP A 9 9.96 -25.20 15.27
N ASP A 10 8.77 -25.14 14.66
CA ASP A 10 8.39 -24.07 13.74
C ASP A 10 7.96 -22.86 14.59
N VAL A 11 8.90 -22.40 15.43
CA VAL A 11 8.77 -21.19 16.22
C VAL A 11 8.71 -20.05 15.21
N THR A 12 7.58 -19.36 15.18
CA THR A 12 7.36 -18.26 14.24
C THR A 12 8.45 -17.21 14.40
N LEU A 13 8.77 -16.47 13.34
CA LEU A 13 9.78 -15.41 13.38
C LEU A 13 9.52 -14.41 14.52
N LYS A 14 8.24 -14.19 14.84
CA LYS A 14 7.77 -13.34 15.94
C LYS A 14 8.14 -13.91 17.31
N GLU A 15 7.87 -15.19 17.55
CA GLU A 15 8.23 -15.86 18.82
C GLU A 15 9.75 -15.94 19.00
N ARG A 16 10.51 -16.10 17.91
CA ARG A 16 11.98 -16.01 17.96
C ARG A 16 12.44 -14.62 18.37
N ALA A 17 11.81 -13.57 17.85
CA ALA A 17 12.16 -12.18 18.17
C ALA A 17 11.91 -11.81 19.63
N GLU A 18 10.98 -12.47 20.32
CA GLU A 18 10.73 -12.24 21.76
C GLU A 18 11.91 -12.64 22.65
N THR A 19 12.78 -13.53 22.16
CA THR A 19 13.95 -14.03 22.90
C THR A 19 15.29 -13.60 22.30
N ASP A 20 15.28 -13.01 21.09
CA ASP A 20 16.46 -12.53 20.38
C ASP A 20 16.40 -11.00 20.16
N PRO A 21 17.13 -10.21 20.96
CA PRO A 21 17.12 -8.75 20.85
C PRO A 21 17.83 -8.22 19.59
N VAL A 22 18.59 -9.05 18.86
CA VAL A 22 19.15 -8.68 17.56
C VAL A 22 18.07 -8.82 16.50
N LEU A 23 17.36 -9.96 16.48
CA LEU A 23 16.24 -10.17 15.57
C LEU A 23 15.14 -9.13 15.78
N GLN A 24 14.83 -8.79 17.03
CA GLN A 24 13.87 -7.73 17.35
C GLN A 24 14.27 -6.39 16.69
N ARG A 25 15.52 -5.97 16.83
CA ARG A 25 16.03 -4.73 16.21
C ARG A 25 15.97 -4.75 14.69
N VAL A 26 16.25 -5.90 14.07
CA VAL A 26 16.14 -6.07 12.61
C VAL A 26 14.69 -5.90 12.17
N LEU A 27 13.74 -6.55 12.88
CA LEU A 27 12.32 -6.44 12.56
C LEU A 27 11.77 -5.02 12.77
N GLU A 28 12.19 -4.33 13.82
CA GLU A 28 11.85 -2.92 14.07
C GLU A 28 12.39 -2.02 12.95
N THR A 29 13.65 -2.22 12.55
CA THR A 29 14.26 -1.46 11.44
C THR A 29 13.47 -1.66 10.14
N TYR A 30 13.05 -2.90 9.84
CA TYR A 30 12.28 -3.18 8.65
C TYR A 30 10.86 -2.61 8.73
N CYS A 31 10.24 -2.60 9.91
CA CYS A 31 8.96 -1.94 10.12
C CYS A 31 9.05 -0.45 9.78
N ASP A 32 10.05 0.27 10.31
CA ASP A 32 10.27 1.69 10.04
C ASP A 32 10.55 1.96 8.55
N MET A 33 11.35 1.12 7.90
CA MET A 33 11.61 1.20 6.47
C MET A 33 10.34 1.00 5.64
N CYS A 34 9.54 -0.02 5.97
CA CYS A 34 8.28 -0.31 5.29
C CYS A 34 7.28 0.84 5.45
N HIS A 35 7.24 1.48 6.63
CA HIS A 35 6.45 2.68 6.85
C HIS A 35 6.84 3.82 5.91
N GLY A 36 8.14 4.11 5.76
CA GLY A 36 8.64 5.11 4.82
C GLY A 36 8.28 4.77 3.36
N LEU A 37 8.55 3.53 2.94
CA LEU A 37 8.27 3.07 1.58
C LEU A 37 6.78 3.11 1.23
N ALA A 38 5.91 2.68 2.15
CA ALA A 38 4.46 2.72 1.94
C ALA A 38 3.95 4.16 1.80
N ARG A 39 4.49 5.10 2.57
CA ARG A 39 4.16 6.52 2.47
C ARG A 39 4.61 7.12 1.14
N ASP A 40 5.82 6.82 0.70
CA ASP A 40 6.36 7.28 -0.59
C ASP A 40 5.56 6.72 -1.76
N TYR A 41 5.22 5.43 -1.70
CA TYR A 41 4.31 4.79 -2.65
C TYR A 41 2.95 5.51 -2.72
N TRP A 42 2.33 5.75 -1.56
CA TRP A 42 1.04 6.42 -1.50
C TRP A 42 1.11 7.86 -2.02
N LYS A 43 2.19 8.58 -1.74
CA LYS A 43 2.42 9.92 -2.28
C LYS A 43 2.50 9.89 -3.81
N GLY A 44 3.33 9.01 -4.37
CA GLY A 44 3.47 8.86 -5.83
C GLY A 44 2.16 8.45 -6.51
N PHE A 45 1.41 7.53 -5.89
CA PHE A 45 0.08 7.16 -6.37
C PHE A 45 -0.89 8.35 -6.39
N LEU A 46 -0.91 9.15 -5.32
CA LEU A 46 -1.78 10.33 -5.22
C LEU A 46 -1.40 11.43 -6.21
N GLU A 47 -0.10 11.60 -6.50
CA GLU A 47 0.41 12.50 -7.55
C GLU A 47 -0.06 12.07 -8.95
N ILE A 48 0.07 10.78 -9.29
CA ILE A 48 -0.43 10.22 -10.56
C ILE A 48 -1.94 10.44 -10.67
N SER A 49 -2.68 10.19 -9.58
CA SER A 49 -4.14 10.35 -9.54
C SER A 49 -4.63 11.80 -9.69
N ALA A 50 -3.73 12.78 -9.53
CA ALA A 50 -4.03 14.20 -9.68
C ALA A 50 -3.90 14.70 -11.13
N THR A 51 -3.53 13.83 -12.08
CA THR A 51 -3.45 14.18 -13.50
C THR A 51 -4.84 14.43 -14.11
N ASN A 52 -4.91 15.35 -15.07
CA ASN A 52 -6.17 15.83 -15.66
C ASN A 52 -6.86 14.82 -16.61
N ASP A 53 -6.17 13.74 -16.99
CA ASP A 53 -6.71 12.68 -17.84
C ASP A 53 -6.94 11.41 -17.00
N PRO A 54 -8.20 11.07 -16.64
CA PRO A 54 -8.51 9.90 -15.83
C PRO A 54 -8.08 8.57 -16.44
N ALA A 55 -8.09 8.43 -17.77
CA ALA A 55 -7.72 7.18 -18.43
C ALA A 55 -6.21 6.96 -18.35
N SER A 56 -5.43 8.00 -18.64
CA SER A 56 -3.97 7.98 -18.47
C SER A 56 -3.57 7.84 -17.00
N ALA A 57 -4.28 8.51 -16.07
CA ALA A 57 -4.05 8.39 -14.63
C ALA A 57 -4.19 6.94 -14.16
N MET A 58 -5.24 6.25 -14.61
CA MET A 58 -5.49 4.86 -14.24
C MET A 58 -4.42 3.91 -14.80
N ALA A 59 -4.02 4.09 -16.07
CA ALA A 59 -2.96 3.28 -16.68
C ALA A 59 -1.61 3.47 -15.97
N LEU A 60 -1.24 4.72 -15.66
CA LEU A 60 -0.01 5.05 -14.94
C LEU A 60 -0.02 4.53 -13.51
N ALA A 61 -1.16 4.65 -12.81
CA ALA A 61 -1.30 4.16 -11.44
C ALA A 61 -1.19 2.63 -11.38
N SER A 62 -1.79 1.94 -12.34
CA SER A 62 -1.68 0.48 -12.47
C SER A 62 -0.24 0.03 -12.74
N ALA A 63 0.43 0.67 -13.70
CA ALA A 63 1.83 0.38 -14.00
C ALA A 63 2.78 0.68 -12.82
N TYR A 64 2.51 1.77 -12.10
CA TYR A 64 3.27 2.13 -10.90
C TYR A 64 3.07 1.12 -9.77
N ALA A 65 1.82 0.66 -9.55
CA ALA A 65 1.52 -0.39 -8.58
C ALA A 65 2.25 -1.69 -8.93
N ALA A 66 2.16 -2.17 -10.17
CA ALA A 66 2.83 -3.40 -10.60
C ALA A 66 4.36 -3.33 -10.40
N LYS A 67 4.98 -2.20 -10.75
CA LYS A 67 6.42 -1.98 -10.54
C LYS A 67 6.79 -1.96 -9.06
N PHE A 68 5.94 -1.37 -8.21
CA PHE A 68 6.17 -1.36 -6.77
C PHE A 68 6.14 -2.78 -6.20
N GLU A 69 5.12 -3.58 -6.56
CA GLU A 69 5.02 -4.99 -6.15
C GLU A 69 6.26 -5.80 -6.56
N GLU A 70 6.72 -5.65 -7.81
CA GLU A 70 7.94 -6.30 -8.30
C GLU A 70 9.16 -5.93 -7.45
N VAL A 71 9.33 -4.64 -7.15
CA VAL A 71 10.48 -4.14 -6.38
C VAL A 71 10.45 -4.65 -4.94
N ILE A 72 9.28 -4.63 -4.28
CA ILE A 72 9.19 -5.07 -2.88
C ILE A 72 9.35 -6.58 -2.75
N ALA A 73 8.84 -7.37 -3.71
CA ALA A 73 9.04 -8.82 -3.74
C ALA A 73 10.52 -9.18 -3.96
N ARG A 74 11.18 -8.49 -4.89
CA ARG A 74 12.63 -8.65 -5.09
C ARG A 74 13.41 -8.29 -3.82
N LYS A 75 13.07 -7.17 -3.18
CA LYS A 75 13.74 -6.73 -1.95
C LYS A 75 13.52 -7.69 -0.79
N ALA A 76 12.33 -8.25 -0.65
CA ALA A 76 12.04 -9.28 0.35
C ALA A 76 12.98 -10.49 0.20
N ALA A 77 13.15 -10.98 -1.03
CA ALA A 77 14.05 -12.09 -1.32
C ALA A 77 15.53 -11.74 -1.08
N GLU A 78 15.96 -10.53 -1.47
CA GLU A 78 17.31 -10.04 -1.20
C GLU A 78 17.59 -9.97 0.31
N TYR A 79 16.68 -9.40 1.10
CA TYR A 79 16.86 -9.27 2.54
C TYR A 79 16.90 -10.61 3.28
N GLU A 80 16.06 -11.56 2.88
CA GLU A 80 16.09 -12.91 3.45
C GLU A 80 17.40 -13.63 3.13
N ALA A 81 17.89 -13.52 1.89
CA ALA A 81 19.16 -14.11 1.48
C ALA A 81 20.38 -13.46 2.17
N GLU A 82 20.39 -12.14 2.32
CA GLU A 82 21.49 -11.39 2.95
C GLU A 82 21.56 -11.63 4.47
N ALA A 83 20.41 -11.67 5.14
CA ALA A 83 20.35 -11.90 6.58
C ALA A 83 20.49 -13.38 6.94
N GLY A 84 20.14 -14.29 6.04
CA GLY A 84 20.11 -15.73 6.31
C GLY A 84 19.05 -16.11 7.35
N ILE A 85 18.00 -15.30 7.48
CA ILE A 85 16.92 -15.47 8.47
C ILE A 85 15.66 -15.93 7.74
N PRO A 86 15.26 -17.21 7.85
CA PRO A 86 14.06 -17.71 7.19
C PRO A 86 12.79 -16.97 7.62
N GLY A 87 11.94 -16.61 6.66
CA GLY A 87 10.67 -15.92 6.90
C GLY A 87 10.78 -14.40 7.08
N LEU A 88 11.99 -13.85 7.01
CA LEU A 88 12.20 -12.40 7.07
C LEU A 88 11.58 -11.68 5.87
N GLY A 89 11.69 -12.26 4.67
CA GLY A 89 11.10 -11.70 3.45
C GLY A 89 9.57 -11.65 3.54
N GLU A 90 8.95 -12.72 4.01
CA GLU A 90 7.49 -12.78 4.25
C GLU A 90 7.05 -11.71 5.25
N ARG A 91 7.79 -11.55 6.35
CA ARG A 91 7.46 -10.54 7.35
C ARG A 91 7.63 -9.11 6.82
N TYR A 92 8.65 -8.86 6.01
CA TYR A 92 8.85 -7.59 5.33
C TYR A 92 7.65 -7.23 4.42
N LEU A 93 7.19 -8.19 3.60
CA LEU A 93 6.00 -7.99 2.76
C LEU A 93 4.74 -7.75 3.59
N ALA A 94 4.57 -8.48 4.70
CA ALA A 94 3.45 -8.26 5.62
C ALA A 94 3.46 -6.84 6.20
N TYR A 95 4.62 -6.31 6.60
CA TYR A 95 4.70 -4.93 7.09
C TYR A 95 4.28 -3.89 6.04
N ILE A 96 4.65 -4.09 4.77
CA ILE A 96 4.24 -3.20 3.69
C ILE A 96 2.73 -3.23 3.53
N GLU A 97 2.12 -4.40 3.55
CA GLU A 97 0.67 -4.54 3.39
C GLU A 97 -0.11 -3.95 4.58
N GLU A 98 0.36 -4.19 5.81
CA GLU A 98 -0.18 -3.57 7.03
C GLU A 98 -0.18 -2.04 6.91
N GLU A 99 0.93 -1.44 6.46
CA GLU A 99 1.04 0.01 6.29
C GLU A 99 0.20 0.55 5.13
N ARG A 100 0.08 -0.20 4.02
CA ARG A 100 -0.81 0.19 2.90
C ARG A 100 -2.26 0.21 3.33
N GLU A 101 -2.70 -0.79 4.08
CA GLU A 101 -4.06 -0.86 4.60
C GLU A 101 -4.32 0.26 5.63
N ARG A 102 -3.35 0.55 6.51
CA ARG A 102 -3.42 1.70 7.43
C ARG A 102 -3.62 3.02 6.69
N LEU A 103 -2.80 3.28 5.66
CA LEU A 103 -2.89 4.49 4.84
C LEU A 103 -4.19 4.52 4.02
N LEU A 104 -4.70 3.37 3.56
CA LEU A 104 -6.01 3.29 2.92
C LEU A 104 -7.13 3.71 3.87
N GLN A 105 -7.12 3.21 5.10
CA GLN A 105 -8.13 3.57 6.10
C GLN A 105 -8.08 5.06 6.43
N GLU A 106 -6.87 5.65 6.52
CA GLU A 106 -6.71 7.10 6.65
C GLU A 106 -7.29 7.85 5.45
N TYR A 107 -7.01 7.39 4.24
CA TYR A 107 -7.53 8.00 3.02
C TYR A 107 -9.06 7.94 2.97
N GLN A 108 -9.66 6.81 3.34
CA GLN A 108 -11.12 6.65 3.36
C GLN A 108 -11.78 7.56 4.40
N ARG A 109 -11.11 7.79 5.54
CA ARG A 109 -11.60 8.67 6.61
C ARG A 109 -11.49 10.15 6.23
N ASP A 110 -10.33 10.58 5.75
CA ASP A 110 -10.07 11.96 5.33
C ASP A 110 -9.01 12.01 4.22
N PRO A 111 -9.44 11.99 2.94
CA PRO A 111 -8.54 12.05 1.80
C PRO A 111 -7.66 13.31 1.78
N ALA A 112 -8.19 14.44 2.24
CA ALA A 112 -7.50 15.72 2.20
C ALA A 112 -6.44 15.83 3.30
N ALA A 113 -6.74 15.32 4.51
CA ALA A 113 -5.74 15.21 5.57
C ALA A 113 -4.59 14.29 5.18
N LEU A 114 -4.86 13.12 4.56
CA LEU A 114 -3.79 12.23 4.11
C LEU A 114 -2.92 12.89 3.03
N ARG A 115 -3.53 13.54 2.04
CA ARG A 115 -2.76 14.28 1.01
C ARG A 115 -1.85 15.33 1.63
N ARG A 116 -2.33 16.08 2.64
CA ARG A 116 -1.51 17.07 3.37
C ARG A 116 -0.38 16.40 4.15
N SER A 117 -0.65 15.31 4.86
CA SER A 117 0.35 14.62 5.69
C SER A 117 1.44 13.93 4.87
N LEU A 118 1.14 13.56 3.62
CA LEU A 118 2.08 13.00 2.65
C LEU A 118 2.76 14.07 1.78
N GLY A 119 2.34 15.34 1.87
CA GLY A 119 2.81 16.41 0.98
C GLY A 119 2.44 16.19 -0.49
N ALA A 120 1.37 15.45 -0.76
CA ALA A 120 0.85 15.22 -2.10
C ALA A 120 0.01 16.42 -2.57
N PRO A 121 -0.10 16.66 -3.89
CA PRO A 121 -0.91 17.73 -4.45
C PRO A 121 -2.35 17.67 -3.92
N GLN A 122 -2.85 18.81 -3.45
CA GLN A 122 -4.28 18.95 -3.21
C GLN A 122 -4.99 18.91 -4.55
N LEU A 123 -6.12 18.21 -4.62
CA LEU A 123 -7.01 18.38 -5.75
C LEU A 123 -7.49 19.82 -5.69
N VAL A 124 -7.20 20.60 -6.74
CA VAL A 124 -7.82 21.90 -6.91
C VAL A 124 -9.33 21.62 -6.85
N PRO A 125 -10.09 22.23 -5.91
CA PRO A 125 -11.53 22.20 -6.01
C PRO A 125 -11.84 22.76 -7.39
N GLU A 126 -12.44 21.95 -8.27
CA GLU A 126 -12.99 22.44 -9.53
C GLU A 126 -13.74 23.71 -9.15
N THR A 127 -13.25 24.88 -9.59
CA THR A 127 -13.88 26.15 -9.28
C THR A 127 -15.33 25.98 -9.63
N ALA A 128 -16.20 25.98 -8.62
CA ALA A 128 -17.63 25.89 -8.83
C ALA A 128 -17.94 26.89 -9.94
N PRO A 129 -18.55 26.45 -11.06
CA PRO A 129 -18.74 27.32 -12.21
C PRO A 129 -19.36 28.62 -11.69
N ALA A 130 -18.68 29.73 -11.95
CA ALA A 130 -19.11 31.06 -11.54
C ALA A 130 -20.60 31.15 -11.86
N ARG A 131 -21.43 31.37 -10.82
CA ARG A 131 -22.90 31.37 -10.86
C ARG A 131 -23.43 31.82 -12.23
N GLN A 132 -23.63 30.85 -13.12
CA GLN A 132 -24.44 30.99 -14.31
C GLN A 132 -25.57 30.01 -14.10
N ASP A 133 -26.66 30.59 -13.60
CA ASP A 133 -28.02 30.08 -13.62
C ASP A 133 -28.20 28.55 -13.62
N ARG A 134 -28.46 28.04 -12.41
CA ARG A 134 -29.55 27.07 -12.19
C ARG A 134 -29.50 25.79 -13.04
N GLN A 135 -28.34 25.15 -13.19
CA GLN A 135 -28.29 23.72 -13.48
C GLN A 135 -28.00 22.93 -12.20
N ARG A 136 -29.02 22.20 -11.74
CA ARG A 136 -28.90 21.21 -10.65
C ARG A 136 -27.79 20.22 -11.02
N MET A 137 -26.63 20.29 -10.36
CA MET A 137 -25.69 19.17 -10.36
C MET A 137 -26.43 17.94 -9.81
N SER A 138 -26.61 16.95 -10.67
CA SER A 138 -27.27 15.69 -10.34
C SER A 138 -26.41 14.92 -9.34
N MET A 139 -27.01 14.38 -8.28
CA MET A 139 -26.35 13.43 -7.37
C MET A 139 -25.64 12.29 -8.12
N GLY A 140 -26.05 11.99 -9.35
CA GLY A 140 -25.41 10.99 -10.21
C GLY A 140 -23.97 11.31 -10.60
N GLU A 141 -23.57 12.58 -10.73
CA GLU A 141 -22.21 12.95 -11.15
C GLU A 141 -21.21 12.88 -10.00
N LEU A 142 -21.66 13.25 -8.79
CA LEU A 142 -20.92 13.12 -7.54
C LEU A 142 -20.81 11.63 -7.14
N ALA A 143 -21.89 10.86 -7.33
CA ALA A 143 -21.87 9.41 -7.18
C ALA A 143 -20.96 8.73 -8.21
N ALA A 144 -20.95 9.16 -9.47
CA ALA A 144 -20.08 8.61 -10.51
C ALA A 144 -18.59 8.84 -10.21
N ARG A 145 -18.19 10.02 -9.73
CA ARG A 145 -16.79 10.28 -9.34
C ARG A 145 -16.36 9.47 -8.11
N THR A 146 -17.26 9.30 -7.14
CA THR A 146 -17.01 8.47 -5.95
C THR A 146 -16.95 6.99 -6.34
N ALA A 147 -17.87 6.55 -7.20
CA ALA A 147 -17.92 5.19 -7.73
C ALA A 147 -16.67 4.90 -8.57
N VAL A 148 -16.26 5.77 -9.50
CA VAL A 148 -15.04 5.56 -10.30
C VAL A 148 -13.80 5.46 -9.41
N ARG A 149 -13.67 6.31 -8.38
CA ARG A 149 -12.55 6.20 -7.42
C ARG A 149 -12.58 4.90 -6.61
N ALA A 150 -13.76 4.47 -6.17
CA ALA A 150 -13.93 3.20 -5.49
C ALA A 150 -13.62 2.02 -6.41
N THR A 151 -14.15 2.02 -7.65
CA THR A 151 -13.99 0.97 -8.65
C THR A 151 -12.56 0.85 -9.14
N VAL A 152 -11.85 1.97 -9.34
CA VAL A 152 -10.42 1.95 -9.69
C VAL A 152 -9.62 1.31 -8.56
N TRP A 153 -9.93 1.62 -7.30
CA TRP A 153 -9.26 1.00 -6.18
C TRP A 153 -9.62 -0.47 -5.97
N THR A 154 -10.89 -0.89 -6.17
CA THR A 154 -11.25 -2.32 -6.15
C THR A 154 -10.59 -3.07 -7.30
N LEU A 155 -10.53 -2.50 -8.50
CA LEU A 155 -9.82 -3.12 -9.62
C LEU A 155 -8.31 -3.25 -9.36
N VAL A 156 -7.68 -2.23 -8.76
CA VAL A 156 -6.27 -2.30 -8.35
C VAL A 156 -6.07 -3.34 -7.25
N ARG A 157 -6.92 -3.35 -6.22
CA ARG A 157 -6.90 -4.36 -5.14
C ARG A 157 -7.11 -5.78 -5.67
N ASP A 158 -8.05 -5.98 -6.57
CA ASP A 158 -8.37 -7.28 -7.14
C ASP A 158 -7.27 -7.75 -8.09
N ALA A 159 -6.64 -6.84 -8.83
CA ALA A 159 -5.45 -7.12 -9.63
C ALA A 159 -4.27 -7.54 -8.74
N ILE A 160 -4.04 -6.86 -7.62
CA ILE A 160 -3.00 -7.22 -6.63
C ILE A 160 -3.28 -8.63 -6.07
N ARG A 161 -4.54 -8.93 -5.67
CA ARG A 161 -4.92 -10.27 -5.18
C ARG A 161 -4.80 -11.37 -6.24
N ALA A 162 -5.04 -11.06 -7.51
CA ALA A 162 -4.95 -12.03 -8.59
C ALA A 162 -3.50 -12.41 -8.92
N ILE A 163 -2.55 -11.50 -8.70
CA ILE A 163 -1.11 -11.73 -8.91
C ILE A 163 -0.49 -12.52 -7.75
N LEU A 164 -1.08 -12.45 -6.55
CA LEU A 164 -0.66 -13.16 -5.34
C LEU A 164 -1.22 -14.59 -5.21
N ARG A 165 -1.86 -15.13 -6.25
CA ARG A 165 -2.25 -16.55 -6.38
C ARG A 165 -1.36 -17.26 -7.38
#